data_AF-A0A948AJ25-F1
#
_entry.id   AF-A0A948AJ25-F1
#
_cell.length_a   1.000
_cell.length_b   1.000
_cell.length_c   1.000
_cell.angle_alpha   90.00
_cell.angle_beta   90.00
_cell.angle_gamma   90.00
#
_symmetry.space_group_name_H-M   'P 1'
#
loop_
_entity.id
_entity.type
_entity.pdbx_description
1 polymer ?
#
loop_
_entity_poly.entity_id
_entity_poly.type
_entity_poly.pdbx_seq_one_letter_code
_entity_poly.pdbx_strand_id
1 'polypeptide(L)'
;MKTTVLAAALAAVFSFTAHAADTPEAAADKMLDPTRNASAFKDPKAFTEWANNLMNPATSLALAQKGIDPNTYIRMLAASMNPATMQNYMQFTDPNMAMKWLAASMNPNFYTALMAPGMNPATYMNWMGAPVSPQALNMMAAPLNPAMYGNWMTAPMNPGAVNAMMAPMNPNLYMNWLGAGMNPATYGTWGQMLAAPAAGAPALDPAALMKMLPVPAVQPAAQPAAE
;
A
#
# COMPACT_ATOMS: atom_id res chain seq x y z
N MET A 1 -3.48 -25.38 51.61
CA MET A 1 -2.74 -24.91 50.42
C MET A 1 -3.32 -25.50 49.14
N LYS A 2 -4.52 -25.07 48.71
CA LYS A 2 -5.15 -25.49 47.43
C LYS A 2 -6.15 -24.43 46.95
N THR A 3 -5.75 -23.16 46.90
CA THR A 3 -6.62 -22.07 46.43
C THR A 3 -5.90 -21.05 45.55
N THR A 4 -4.59 -21.17 45.35
CA THR A 4 -3.79 -20.19 44.60
C THR A 4 -3.51 -20.57 43.14
N VAL A 5 -3.87 -21.78 42.69
CA VAL A 5 -3.55 -22.26 41.33
C VAL A 5 -4.64 -21.92 40.30
N LEU A 6 -5.89 -21.65 40.72
CA LEU A 6 -6.96 -21.34 39.77
C LEU A 6 -6.95 -19.88 39.25
N ALA A 7 -6.26 -18.96 39.92
CA ALA A 7 -6.23 -17.56 39.49
C ALA A 7 -5.27 -17.29 38.31
N ALA A 8 -4.30 -18.18 38.07
CA ALA A 8 -3.31 -18.01 37.00
C ALA A 8 -3.78 -18.54 35.63
N ALA A 9 -4.84 -19.36 35.59
CA ALA A 9 -5.35 -19.92 34.34
C ALA A 9 -6.35 -19.01 33.60
N LEU A 10 -6.89 -17.98 34.26
CA LEU A 10 -7.88 -17.08 33.65
C LEU A 10 -7.27 -15.84 32.96
N ALA A 11 -5.96 -15.60 33.11
CA ALA A 11 -5.25 -14.47 32.51
C ALA A 11 -4.53 -14.81 31.19
N ALA A 12 -4.64 -16.05 30.71
CA ALA A 12 -3.96 -16.53 29.49
C ALA A 12 -4.86 -16.61 28.25
N VAL A 13 -6.05 -16.03 28.30
CA VAL A 13 -6.92 -15.83 27.12
C VAL A 13 -7.02 -14.32 26.92
N PHE A 14 -6.75 -13.84 25.71
CA PHE A 14 -6.64 -12.42 25.29
C PHE A 14 -5.24 -11.78 25.24
N SER A 15 -4.17 -12.58 25.16
CA SER A 15 -2.97 -12.10 24.45
C SER A 15 -3.11 -12.37 22.95
N PHE A 16 -4.11 -11.75 22.32
CA PHE A 16 -3.91 -11.40 20.93
C PHE A 16 -2.85 -10.31 20.97
N THR A 17 -1.67 -10.62 20.42
CA THR A 17 -0.75 -9.61 19.95
C THR A 17 -1.49 -8.78 18.91
N ALA A 18 -2.23 -7.78 19.37
CA ALA A 18 -2.55 -6.63 18.58
C ALA A 18 -1.19 -6.10 18.13
N HIS A 19 -0.81 -6.42 16.88
CA HIS A 19 0.09 -5.55 16.15
C HIS A 19 -0.46 -4.15 16.40
N ALA A 20 0.36 -3.25 16.94
CA ALA A 20 -0.08 -1.89 17.23
C ALA A 20 -0.68 -1.32 15.94
N ALA A 21 -2.01 -1.41 15.83
CA ALA A 21 -2.72 -1.02 14.63
C ALA A 21 -2.55 0.49 14.57
N ASP A 22 -2.13 1.00 13.40
CA ASP A 22 -2.12 2.43 13.15
C ASP A 22 -3.45 3.02 13.63
N THR A 23 -3.41 4.17 14.32
CA THR A 23 -4.65 4.83 14.71
C THR A 23 -5.49 5.12 13.45
N PRO A 24 -6.82 5.22 13.56
CA PRO A 24 -7.67 5.52 12.40
C PRO A 24 -7.20 6.76 11.62
N GLU A 25 -6.69 7.76 12.33
CA GLU A 25 -6.13 8.98 11.75
C GLU A 25 -4.81 8.72 11.01
N ALA A 26 -3.89 7.94 11.59
CA ALA A 26 -2.62 7.60 10.96
C ALA A 26 -2.82 6.71 9.71
N ALA A 27 -3.78 5.79 9.77
CA ALA A 27 -4.20 4.99 8.62
C ALA A 27 -4.76 5.89 7.51
N ALA A 28 -5.65 6.84 7.84
CA ALA A 28 -6.18 7.80 6.89
C ALA A 28 -5.09 8.72 6.29
N ASP A 29 -4.13 9.17 7.10
CA ASP A 29 -2.97 9.95 6.61
C ASP A 29 -2.13 9.14 5.63
N LYS A 30 -1.83 7.88 5.95
CA LYS A 30 -1.08 6.98 5.05
C LYS A 30 -1.80 6.74 3.73
N MET A 31 -3.14 6.67 3.74
CA MET A 31 -3.96 6.48 2.54
C MET A 31 -3.95 7.70 1.60
N LEU A 32 -3.86 8.91 2.18
CA LEU A 32 -3.85 10.17 1.43
C LEU A 32 -2.45 10.67 1.07
N ASP A 33 -1.39 10.00 1.56
CA ASP A 33 0.00 10.36 1.29
C ASP A 33 0.53 9.62 0.04
N PRO A 34 0.75 10.31 -1.10
CA PRO A 34 1.27 9.69 -2.33
C PRO A 34 2.65 9.04 -2.17
N THR A 35 3.42 9.40 -1.15
CA THR A 35 4.73 8.79 -0.86
C THR A 35 4.60 7.43 -0.18
N ARG A 36 3.41 7.09 0.34
CA ARG A 36 3.18 5.87 1.14
C ARG A 36 1.97 5.05 0.72
N ASN A 37 0.96 5.66 0.11
CA ASN A 37 -0.35 5.03 -0.17
C ASN A 37 -0.25 3.77 -1.06
N ALA A 38 0.62 3.80 -2.08
CA ALA A 38 0.86 2.65 -2.95
C ALA A 38 1.42 1.43 -2.21
N SER A 39 2.02 1.58 -1.02
CA SER A 39 2.57 0.46 -0.25
C SER A 39 1.53 -0.63 0.05
N ALA A 40 0.25 -0.27 0.17
CA ALA A 40 -0.83 -1.21 0.38
C ALA A 40 -1.00 -2.19 -0.80
N PHE A 41 -0.66 -1.79 -2.02
CA PHE A 41 -0.93 -2.58 -3.24
C PHE A 41 0.28 -3.41 -3.69
N LYS A 42 1.44 -3.22 -3.06
CA LYS A 42 2.68 -3.93 -3.38
C LYS A 42 2.79 -5.29 -2.69
N ASP A 43 1.97 -5.49 -1.66
CA ASP A 43 1.96 -6.72 -0.88
C ASP A 43 0.52 -7.10 -0.51
N PRO A 44 0.07 -8.32 -0.85
CA PRO A 44 -1.28 -8.77 -0.54
C PRO A 44 -1.63 -8.69 0.96
N LYS A 45 -0.66 -8.90 1.87
CA LYS A 45 -0.92 -8.76 3.30
C LYS A 45 -1.15 -7.30 3.67
N ALA A 46 -0.32 -6.39 3.19
CA ALA A 46 -0.52 -4.95 3.39
C ALA A 46 -1.85 -4.46 2.81
N PHE A 47 -2.30 -5.06 1.70
CA PHE A 47 -3.62 -4.79 1.13
C PHE A 47 -4.76 -5.22 2.07
N THR A 48 -4.66 -6.39 2.72
CA THR A 48 -5.68 -6.81 3.69
C THR A 48 -5.79 -5.81 4.85
N GLU A 49 -4.67 -5.31 5.36
CA GLU A 49 -4.65 -4.30 6.42
C GLU A 49 -5.28 -2.98 5.94
N TRP A 50 -4.96 -2.54 4.71
CA TRP A 50 -5.56 -1.36 4.09
C TRP A 50 -7.07 -1.50 3.92
N ALA A 51 -7.55 -2.65 3.43
CA ALA A 51 -8.97 -2.94 3.26
C ALA A 51 -9.69 -2.96 4.62
N ASN A 52 -9.08 -3.58 5.63
CA ASN A 52 -9.61 -3.62 7.00
C ASN A 52 -9.71 -2.21 7.60
N ASN A 53 -8.70 -1.38 7.37
CA ASN A 53 -8.72 0.02 7.78
C ASN A 53 -9.84 0.79 7.07
N LEU A 54 -10.08 0.59 5.77
CA LEU A 54 -11.22 1.24 5.09
C LEU A 54 -12.57 0.80 5.64
N MET A 55 -12.74 -0.48 5.95
CA MET A 55 -13.98 -1.00 6.55
C MET A 55 -14.19 -0.55 8.00
N ASN A 56 -13.18 0.06 8.64
CA ASN A 56 -13.31 0.67 9.94
C ASN A 56 -14.04 2.03 9.83
N PRO A 57 -15.19 2.22 10.52
CA PRO A 57 -15.94 3.47 10.45
C PRO A 57 -15.11 4.67 10.93
N ALA A 58 -14.22 4.50 11.91
CA ALA A 58 -13.39 5.59 12.42
C ALA A 58 -12.40 6.07 11.34
N THR A 59 -11.78 5.15 10.61
CA THR A 59 -10.85 5.50 9.52
C THR A 59 -11.60 6.11 8.34
N SER A 60 -12.77 5.57 7.99
CA SER A 60 -13.64 6.14 6.96
C SER A 60 -14.10 7.57 7.31
N LEU A 61 -14.49 7.81 8.56
CA LEU A 61 -14.84 9.16 9.04
C LEU A 61 -13.62 10.09 9.08
N ALA A 62 -12.44 9.58 9.45
CA ALA A 62 -11.21 10.36 9.40
C ALA A 62 -10.83 10.76 7.96
N LEU A 63 -11.00 9.86 6.99
CA LEU A 63 -10.84 10.16 5.57
C LEU A 63 -11.85 11.22 5.10
N ALA A 64 -13.13 11.07 5.45
CA ALA A 64 -14.15 12.04 5.11
C ALA A 64 -13.83 13.42 5.69
N GLN A 65 -13.43 13.48 6.97
CA GLN A 65 -13.03 14.71 7.64
C GLN A 65 -11.83 15.37 6.94
N LYS A 66 -10.82 14.59 6.55
CA LYS A 66 -9.67 15.08 5.78
C LYS A 66 -10.05 15.59 4.40
N GLY A 67 -11.08 15.00 3.77
CA GLY A 67 -11.62 15.44 2.47
C GLY A 67 -12.25 16.83 2.48
N ILE A 68 -12.68 17.33 3.65
CA ILE A 68 -13.26 18.68 3.80
C ILE A 68 -12.18 19.73 4.13
N ASP A 69 -11.00 19.30 4.58
CA ASP A 69 -9.88 20.18 4.96
C ASP A 69 -9.05 20.58 3.73
N PRO A 70 -8.97 21.88 3.36
CA PRO A 70 -8.17 22.34 2.23
C PRO A 70 -6.67 22.02 2.39
N ASN A 71 -6.17 21.97 3.62
CA ASN A 71 -4.77 21.69 3.89
C ASN A 71 -4.39 20.23 3.56
N THR A 72 -5.36 19.31 3.54
CA THR A 72 -5.13 17.94 3.07
C THR A 72 -4.73 17.93 1.60
N TYR A 73 -5.43 18.68 0.75
CA TYR A 73 -5.11 18.77 -0.68
C TYR A 73 -3.76 19.41 -0.93
N ILE A 74 -3.43 20.47 -0.18
CA ILE A 74 -2.12 21.14 -0.26
C ILE A 74 -1.00 20.17 0.12
N ARG A 75 -1.18 19.40 1.21
CA ARG A 75 -0.21 18.38 1.62
C ARG A 75 -0.08 17.28 0.58
N MET A 76 -1.18 16.81 0.01
CA MET A 76 -1.16 15.80 -1.04
C MET A 76 -0.46 16.31 -2.30
N LEU A 77 -0.71 17.56 -2.70
CA LEU A 77 -0.02 18.21 -3.81
C LEU A 77 1.48 18.33 -3.53
N ALA A 78 1.87 18.84 -2.36
CA ALA A 78 3.27 18.93 -1.95
C ALA A 78 3.95 17.55 -1.93
N ALA A 79 3.27 16.54 -1.40
CA ALA A 79 3.76 15.16 -1.37
C ALA A 79 3.85 14.55 -2.77
N SER A 80 2.95 14.88 -3.70
CA SER A 80 3.04 14.39 -5.09
C SER A 80 4.30 14.87 -5.81
N MET A 81 4.80 16.04 -5.45
CA MET A 81 6.06 16.59 -5.95
C MET A 81 7.30 16.01 -5.25
N ASN A 82 7.12 15.24 -4.17
CA ASN A 82 8.22 14.58 -3.49
C ASN A 82 8.78 13.45 -4.37
N PRO A 83 10.12 13.35 -4.58
CA PRO A 83 10.72 12.22 -5.30
C PRO A 83 10.37 10.84 -4.70
N ALA A 84 10.07 10.77 -3.41
CA ALA A 84 9.61 9.54 -2.76
C ALA A 84 8.28 9.03 -3.35
N THR A 85 7.44 9.91 -3.90
CA THR A 85 6.23 9.53 -4.64
C THR A 85 6.63 8.70 -5.86
N MET A 86 7.59 9.15 -6.66
CA MET A 86 8.09 8.36 -7.79
C MET A 86 8.57 6.98 -7.36
N GLN A 87 9.40 6.91 -6.31
CA GLN A 87 9.88 5.64 -5.76
C GLN A 87 8.72 4.74 -5.32
N ASN A 88 7.69 5.35 -4.72
CA ASN A 88 6.52 4.62 -4.27
C ASN A 88 5.76 4.00 -5.46
N TYR A 89 5.62 4.67 -6.59
CA TYR A 89 4.90 4.12 -7.75
C TYR A 89 5.77 3.29 -8.70
N MET A 90 7.07 3.56 -8.83
CA MET A 90 7.95 2.82 -9.75
C MET A 90 8.09 1.33 -9.38
N GLN A 91 7.91 0.99 -8.11
CA GLN A 91 7.88 -0.41 -7.65
C GLN A 91 6.71 -1.22 -8.24
N PHE A 92 5.68 -0.59 -8.82
CA PHE A 92 4.63 -1.31 -9.57
C PHE A 92 5.16 -1.97 -10.86
N THR A 93 6.34 -1.58 -11.33
CA THR A 93 7.00 -2.22 -12.48
C THR A 93 7.77 -3.50 -12.10
N ASP A 94 7.84 -3.83 -10.79
CA ASP A 94 8.55 -4.99 -10.30
C ASP A 94 7.77 -6.30 -10.60
N PRO A 95 8.33 -7.25 -11.38
CA PRO A 95 7.67 -8.52 -11.66
C PRO A 95 7.40 -9.35 -10.41
N ASN A 96 8.19 -9.19 -9.33
CA ASN A 96 7.97 -9.90 -8.07
C ASN A 96 6.62 -9.53 -7.44
N MET A 97 6.13 -8.31 -7.66
CA MET A 97 4.82 -7.91 -7.16
C MET A 97 3.70 -8.75 -7.80
N ALA A 98 3.76 -8.99 -9.12
CA ALA A 98 2.77 -9.82 -9.80
C ALA A 98 2.80 -11.27 -9.26
N MET A 99 3.99 -11.80 -8.99
CA MET A 99 4.15 -13.14 -8.40
C MET A 99 3.53 -13.23 -6.99
N LYS A 100 3.68 -12.19 -6.16
CA LYS A 100 3.01 -12.13 -4.85
C LYS A 100 1.49 -12.17 -4.98
N TRP A 101 0.94 -11.41 -5.90
CA TRP A 101 -0.51 -11.37 -6.15
C TRP A 101 -1.04 -12.69 -6.72
N LEU A 102 -0.27 -13.35 -7.59
CA LEU A 102 -0.58 -14.70 -8.05
C LEU A 102 -0.58 -15.72 -6.90
N ALA A 103 0.42 -15.66 -6.02
CA ALA A 103 0.46 -16.53 -4.83
C ALA A 103 -0.71 -16.25 -3.88
N ALA A 104 -1.10 -15.00 -3.71
CA ALA A 104 -2.23 -14.62 -2.87
C ALA A 104 -3.59 -15.05 -3.45
N SER A 105 -3.77 -14.98 -4.77
CA SER A 105 -5.02 -15.43 -5.41
C SER A 105 -5.23 -16.94 -5.30
N MET A 106 -4.15 -17.71 -5.15
CA MET A 106 -4.22 -19.14 -4.88
C MET A 106 -4.35 -19.48 -3.39
N ASN A 107 -4.29 -18.49 -2.49
CA ASN A 107 -4.28 -18.70 -1.05
C ASN A 107 -5.67 -18.43 -0.44
N PRO A 108 -6.37 -19.44 0.08
CA PRO A 108 -7.68 -19.26 0.72
C PRO A 108 -7.66 -18.28 1.90
N ASN A 109 -6.54 -18.20 2.64
CA ASN A 109 -6.42 -17.33 3.81
C ASN A 109 -6.47 -15.84 3.43
N PHE A 110 -6.06 -15.48 2.21
CA PHE A 110 -6.15 -14.11 1.71
C PHE A 110 -7.61 -13.64 1.64
N TYR A 111 -8.50 -14.47 1.08
CA TYR A 111 -9.92 -14.18 0.99
C TYR A 111 -10.60 -14.17 2.36
N THR A 112 -10.25 -15.12 3.24
CA THR A 112 -10.74 -15.14 4.62
C THR A 112 -10.37 -13.86 5.36
N ALA A 113 -9.14 -13.38 5.21
CA ALA A 113 -8.68 -12.13 5.83
C ALA A 113 -9.45 -10.90 5.30
N LEU A 114 -9.78 -10.85 4.01
CA LEU A 114 -10.58 -9.77 3.44
C LEU A 114 -12.04 -9.79 3.89
N MET A 115 -12.62 -10.98 4.13
CA MET A 115 -13.99 -11.12 4.62
C MET A 115 -14.11 -10.98 6.13
N ALA A 116 -13.00 -11.12 6.86
CA ALA A 116 -12.99 -11.14 8.32
C ALA A 116 -13.67 -9.91 8.98
N PRO A 117 -13.46 -8.66 8.53
CA PRO A 117 -14.14 -7.51 9.12
C PRO A 117 -15.66 -7.58 8.96
N GLY A 118 -16.13 -8.08 7.80
CA GLY A 118 -17.55 -8.25 7.50
C GLY A 118 -18.19 -9.39 8.28
N MET A 119 -17.43 -10.30 8.88
CA MET A 119 -17.96 -11.37 9.73
C MET A 119 -17.79 -11.05 11.22
N ASN A 120 -17.11 -9.96 11.57
CA ASN A 120 -16.80 -9.61 12.96
C ASN A 120 -17.94 -8.76 13.58
N PRO A 121 -18.64 -9.26 14.63
CA PRO A 121 -19.68 -8.51 15.34
C PRO A 121 -19.23 -7.14 15.85
N ALA A 122 -17.96 -6.99 16.22
CA ALA A 122 -17.42 -5.73 16.69
C ALA A 122 -17.42 -4.65 15.59
N THR A 123 -17.16 -5.03 14.33
CA THR A 123 -17.23 -4.11 13.19
C THR A 123 -18.64 -3.54 13.05
N TYR A 124 -19.66 -4.39 13.15
CA TYR A 124 -21.06 -3.98 13.09
C TYR A 124 -21.45 -3.04 14.24
N MET A 125 -21.04 -3.37 15.47
CA MET A 125 -21.29 -2.50 16.63
C MET A 125 -20.62 -1.12 16.45
N ASN A 126 -19.39 -1.09 15.93
CA ASN A 126 -18.70 0.17 15.64
C ASN A 126 -19.44 0.98 14.57
N TRP A 127 -19.97 0.34 13.52
CA TRP A 127 -20.78 1.02 12.50
C TRP A 127 -22.12 1.52 13.04
N MET A 128 -22.76 0.78 13.93
CA MET A 128 -24.01 1.19 14.57
C MET A 128 -23.81 2.43 15.46
N GLY A 129 -22.65 2.54 16.12
CA GLY A 129 -22.25 3.72 16.88
C GLY A 129 -21.66 4.85 16.05
N ALA A 130 -21.30 4.61 14.78
CA ALA A 130 -20.57 5.57 13.96
C ALA A 130 -21.32 6.92 13.77
N PRO A 131 -22.63 6.98 13.50
CA PRO A 131 -23.34 8.25 13.30
C PRO A 131 -23.37 9.15 14.55
N VAL A 132 -23.28 8.57 15.75
CA VAL A 132 -23.27 9.28 17.03
C VAL A 132 -21.87 9.43 17.61
N SER A 133 -20.84 8.97 16.89
CA SER A 133 -19.45 9.14 17.31
C SER A 133 -19.07 10.63 17.34
N PRO A 134 -18.16 11.05 18.24
CA PRO A 134 -17.67 12.43 18.27
C PRO A 134 -17.12 12.90 16.91
N GLN A 135 -16.42 12.04 16.17
CA GLN A 135 -15.95 12.36 14.82
C GLN A 135 -17.10 12.66 13.86
N ALA A 136 -18.15 11.82 13.82
CA ALA A 136 -19.29 12.04 12.93
C ALA A 136 -20.09 13.29 13.31
N LEU A 137 -20.30 13.53 14.61
CA LEU A 137 -20.97 14.74 15.10
C LEU A 137 -20.19 16.01 14.73
N ASN A 138 -18.86 15.98 14.88
CA ASN A 138 -17.99 17.09 14.46
C ASN A 138 -18.07 17.34 12.95
N MET A 139 -18.10 16.27 12.15
CA MET A 139 -18.24 16.37 10.69
C MET A 139 -19.61 16.95 10.29
N MET A 140 -20.70 16.53 10.94
CA MET A 140 -22.04 17.10 10.70
C MET A 140 -22.12 18.57 11.12
N ALA A 141 -21.36 18.97 12.14
CA ALA A 141 -21.23 20.37 12.54
C ALA A 141 -20.28 21.18 11.65
N ALA A 142 -19.44 20.54 10.82
CA ALA A 142 -18.40 21.21 10.04
C ALA A 142 -18.93 22.31 9.10
N PRO A 143 -20.05 22.13 8.36
CA PRO A 143 -20.61 23.19 7.51
C PRO A 143 -21.11 24.41 8.28
N LEU A 144 -21.43 24.24 9.57
CA LEU A 144 -21.85 25.30 10.47
C LEU A 144 -20.66 26.05 11.08
N ASN A 145 -19.45 25.53 10.93
CA ASN A 145 -18.25 26.16 11.45
C ASN A 145 -17.76 27.26 10.48
N PRO A 146 -17.87 28.56 10.83
CA PRO A 146 -17.41 29.65 9.97
C PRO A 146 -15.89 29.59 9.70
N ALA A 147 -15.11 28.98 10.61
CA ALA A 147 -13.67 28.80 10.44
C ALA A 147 -13.35 27.90 9.23
N MET A 148 -14.24 26.98 8.85
CA MET A 148 -14.05 26.15 7.67
C MET A 148 -13.91 27.01 6.40
N TYR A 149 -14.82 27.98 6.21
CA TYR A 149 -14.75 28.89 5.06
C TYR A 149 -13.54 29.82 5.14
N GLY A 150 -13.20 30.30 6.33
CA GLY A 150 -11.96 31.06 6.57
C GLY A 150 -10.70 30.29 6.17
N ASN A 151 -10.63 29.00 6.53
CA ASN A 151 -9.53 28.12 6.15
C ASN A 151 -9.47 27.92 4.63
N TRP A 152 -10.61 27.77 3.94
CA TRP A 152 -10.62 27.69 2.48
C TRP A 152 -10.19 28.99 1.79
N MET A 153 -10.59 30.15 2.31
CA MET A 153 -10.17 31.45 1.77
C MET A 153 -8.67 31.70 1.94
N THR A 154 -8.10 31.26 3.05
CA THR A 154 -6.67 31.45 3.37
C THR A 154 -5.79 30.28 2.92
N ALA A 155 -6.38 29.16 2.49
CA ALA A 155 -5.64 27.97 2.06
C ALA A 155 -4.58 28.26 1.00
N PRO A 156 -4.84 29.05 -0.06
CA PRO A 156 -3.80 29.40 -1.04
C PRO A 156 -2.66 30.25 -0.47
N MET A 157 -2.92 30.97 0.62
CA MET A 157 -1.95 31.85 1.29
C MET A 157 -1.17 31.14 2.40
N ASN A 158 -1.56 29.91 2.78
CA ASN A 158 -0.83 29.13 3.75
C ASN A 158 0.61 28.85 3.24
N PRO A 159 1.65 28.94 4.08
CA PRO A 159 3.02 28.58 3.72
C PRO A 159 3.16 27.27 2.92
N GLY A 160 2.37 26.24 3.24
CA GLY A 160 2.37 24.98 2.48
C GLY A 160 1.93 25.15 1.03
N ALA A 161 0.91 25.97 0.78
CA ALA A 161 0.41 26.25 -0.57
C ALA A 161 1.38 27.15 -1.35
N VAL A 162 1.93 28.17 -0.70
CA VAL A 162 2.95 29.05 -1.30
C VAL A 162 4.17 28.23 -1.69
N ASN A 163 4.65 27.34 -0.81
CA ASN A 163 5.76 26.44 -1.11
C ASN A 163 5.43 25.50 -2.26
N ALA A 164 4.22 24.92 -2.30
CA ALA A 164 3.79 24.06 -3.39
C ALA A 164 3.70 24.82 -4.73
N MET A 165 3.26 26.08 -4.72
CA MET A 165 3.19 26.94 -5.91
C MET A 165 4.57 27.37 -6.41
N MET A 166 5.53 27.56 -5.49
CA MET A 166 6.92 27.89 -5.81
C MET A 166 7.78 26.65 -6.12
N ALA A 167 7.28 25.44 -5.84
CA ALA A 167 8.05 24.21 -6.01
C ALA A 167 8.57 23.98 -7.44
N PRO A 168 7.79 24.24 -8.52
CA PRO A 168 8.30 24.12 -9.89
C PRO A 168 9.43 25.10 -10.23
N MET A 169 9.56 26.20 -9.49
CA MET A 169 10.65 27.18 -9.67
C MET A 169 11.91 26.80 -8.88
N ASN A 170 11.85 25.77 -8.04
CA ASN A 170 12.98 25.34 -7.23
C ASN A 170 13.88 24.38 -8.04
N PRO A 171 15.12 24.77 -8.41
CA PRO A 171 16.02 23.89 -9.16
C PRO A 171 16.38 22.61 -8.38
N ASN A 172 16.37 22.66 -7.04
CA ASN A 172 16.63 21.49 -6.21
C ASN A 172 15.55 20.41 -6.37
N LEU A 173 14.32 20.79 -6.73
CA LEU A 173 13.26 19.83 -7.02
C LEU A 173 13.69 18.90 -8.16
N TYR A 174 14.15 19.47 -9.28
CA TYR A 174 14.60 18.70 -10.44
C TYR A 174 15.82 17.84 -10.12
N MET A 175 16.78 18.37 -9.35
CA MET A 175 17.95 17.58 -8.91
C MET A 175 17.55 16.40 -8.03
N ASN A 176 16.56 16.58 -7.14
CA ASN A 176 16.03 15.50 -6.31
C ASN A 176 15.28 14.45 -7.13
N TRP A 177 14.51 14.87 -8.14
CA TRP A 177 13.86 13.96 -9.09
C TRP A 177 14.85 13.18 -9.94
N LEU A 178 15.90 13.85 -10.43
CA LEU A 178 17.00 13.20 -11.15
C LEU A 178 17.72 12.18 -10.26
N GLY A 179 18.07 12.56 -9.03
CA GLY A 179 18.69 11.67 -8.06
C GLY A 179 17.83 10.45 -7.73
N ALA A 180 16.53 10.64 -7.56
CA ALA A 180 15.60 9.53 -7.37
C ALA A 180 15.47 8.66 -8.63
N GLY A 181 15.43 9.24 -9.83
CA GLY A 181 15.36 8.50 -11.08
C GLY A 181 16.62 7.68 -11.37
N MET A 182 17.78 8.16 -10.93
CA MET A 182 19.06 7.45 -11.06
C MET A 182 19.31 6.44 -9.94
N ASN A 183 18.57 6.52 -8.83
CA ASN A 183 18.72 5.58 -7.73
C ASN A 183 18.13 4.22 -8.12
N PRO A 184 18.94 3.15 -8.14
CA PRO A 184 18.43 1.82 -8.46
C PRO A 184 17.32 1.35 -7.51
N ALA A 185 17.34 1.74 -6.23
CA ALA A 185 16.30 1.37 -5.28
C ALA A 185 14.87 1.81 -5.70
N THR A 186 14.76 2.82 -6.55
CA THR A 186 13.49 3.31 -7.12
C THR A 186 12.75 2.24 -7.90
N TYR A 187 13.46 1.31 -8.54
CA TYR A 187 12.89 0.31 -9.44
C TYR A 187 12.74 -1.08 -8.81
N GLY A 188 12.92 -1.20 -7.48
CA GLY A 188 12.85 -2.48 -6.79
C GLY A 188 13.85 -3.50 -7.36
N THR A 189 13.38 -4.70 -7.69
CA THR A 189 14.21 -5.79 -8.19
C THR A 189 14.91 -5.44 -9.52
N TRP A 190 14.27 -4.67 -10.40
CA TRP A 190 14.90 -4.20 -11.64
C TRP A 190 16.14 -3.35 -11.38
N GLY A 191 16.06 -2.47 -10.39
CA GLY A 191 17.18 -1.63 -10.02
C GLY A 191 18.32 -2.41 -9.37
N GLN A 192 18.01 -3.42 -8.56
CA GLN A 192 19.04 -4.32 -8.05
C GLN A 192 19.74 -5.09 -9.18
N MET A 193 19.03 -5.45 -10.25
CA MET A 193 19.62 -6.07 -11.42
C MET A 193 20.46 -5.09 -12.27
N LEU A 194 20.03 -3.83 -12.39
CA LEU A 194 20.78 -2.76 -13.08
C LEU A 194 22.03 -2.32 -12.30
N ALA A 195 21.98 -2.38 -10.96
CA ALA A 195 23.06 -2.02 -10.05
C ALA A 195 23.98 -3.19 -9.71
N ALA A 196 23.56 -4.43 -9.99
CA ALA A 196 24.44 -5.57 -9.92
C ALA A 196 25.60 -5.32 -10.89
N PRO A 197 26.86 -5.45 -10.44
CA PRO A 197 27.99 -5.40 -11.36
C PRO A 197 27.73 -6.41 -12.47
N ALA A 198 28.12 -6.08 -13.70
CA ALA A 198 28.11 -6.98 -14.86
C ALA A 198 29.09 -8.17 -14.68
N ALA A 199 29.26 -8.69 -13.47
CA ALA A 199 30.16 -9.74 -13.05
C ALA A 199 29.42 -11.05 -12.73
N GLY A 200 28.17 -11.21 -13.18
CA GLY A 200 27.38 -12.39 -12.85
C GLY A 200 26.13 -12.63 -13.69
N ALA A 201 25.92 -11.90 -14.79
CA ALA A 201 24.99 -12.41 -15.79
C ALA A 201 25.59 -13.74 -16.28
N PRO A 202 24.92 -14.90 -16.09
CA PRO A 202 25.36 -16.10 -16.78
C PRO A 202 25.36 -15.72 -18.25
N ALA A 203 26.54 -15.74 -18.88
CA ALA A 203 26.63 -15.60 -20.32
C ALA A 203 25.58 -16.57 -20.88
N LEU A 204 24.64 -16.04 -21.66
CA LEU A 204 23.71 -16.88 -22.40
C LEU A 204 24.59 -17.75 -23.30
N ASP A 205 24.94 -18.94 -22.82
CA ASP A 205 25.73 -19.90 -23.57
C ASP A 205 24.87 -20.29 -24.77
N PRO A 206 25.26 -19.92 -26.00
CA PRO A 206 24.49 -20.25 -27.18
C PRO A 206 24.27 -21.76 -27.32
N ALA A 207 25.17 -22.58 -26.74
CA ALA A 207 25.04 -24.03 -26.70
C ALA A 207 23.99 -24.53 -25.70
N ALA A 208 23.76 -23.82 -24.59
CA ALA A 208 22.66 -24.14 -23.66
C ALA A 208 21.30 -23.77 -24.26
N LEU A 209 21.24 -22.67 -25.03
CA LEU A 209 20.04 -22.21 -25.72
C LEU A 209 19.62 -23.18 -26.85
N MET A 210 20.57 -23.74 -27.58
CA MET A 210 20.33 -24.79 -28.58
C MET A 210 19.87 -26.14 -27.99
N LYS A 211 20.15 -26.40 -26.70
CA LYS A 211 19.69 -27.62 -26.01
C LYS A 211 18.29 -27.49 -25.40
N MET A 212 17.78 -26.27 -25.22
CA MET A 212 16.42 -26.01 -24.74
C MET A 212 15.38 -25.95 -25.87
N LEU A 213 15.81 -25.92 -27.14
CA LEU A 213 14.95 -26.17 -28.28
C LEU A 213 14.79 -27.69 -28.43
N PRO A 214 13.61 -28.27 -28.15
CA PRO A 214 13.36 -29.65 -28.53
C PRO A 214 13.37 -29.70 -30.06
N VAL A 215 14.48 -30.16 -30.63
CA VAL A 215 14.49 -30.64 -32.01
C VAL A 215 13.51 -31.82 -32.03
N PRO A 216 12.40 -31.74 -32.76
CA PRO A 216 11.47 -32.86 -32.84
C PRO A 216 12.26 -34.06 -33.35
N ALA A 217 12.25 -35.13 -32.56
CA ALA A 217 12.83 -36.40 -32.99
C ALA A 217 12.17 -36.79 -34.30
N VAL A 218 12.95 -36.89 -35.37
CA VAL A 218 12.49 -37.44 -36.64
C VAL A 218 12.11 -38.90 -36.36
N GLN A 219 10.80 -39.16 -36.35
CA GLN A 219 10.23 -40.49 -36.21
C GLN A 219 10.79 -41.38 -37.33
N PRO A 220 11.35 -42.57 -37.03
CA PRO A 220 11.75 -43.51 -38.06
C PRO A 220 10.50 -43.91 -38.86
N ALA A 221 10.55 -43.76 -40.19
CA ALA A 221 9.49 -44.20 -41.06
C ALA A 221 9.26 -45.71 -40.90
N ALA A 222 8.02 -46.08 -40.58
CA ALA A 222 7.60 -47.47 -40.48
C ALA A 222 7.72 -48.18 -41.85
N GLN A 223 8.20 -49.42 -41.83
CA GLN A 223 8.33 -50.31 -42.98
C GLN A 223 6.99 -50.52 -43.71
N PRO A 224 6.95 -50.61 -45.04
CA PRO A 224 5.84 -51.23 -45.73
C PRO A 224 6.00 -52.76 -45.75
N ALA A 225 4.96 -53.45 -45.29
CA ALA A 225 4.70 -54.86 -45.55
C ALA A 225 3.68 -55.00 -46.69
N ALA A 226 3.71 -56.15 -47.36
CA ALA A 226 2.89 -56.67 -48.49
C ALA A 226 3.67 -56.69 -49.83
N GLU A 227 3.78 -57.79 -50.59
CA GLU A 227 3.01 -59.05 -50.68
C GLU A 227 3.93 -60.28 -50.85
#